data_AF-A0A3N5HH81-F1
#
_entry.id   AF-A0A3N5HH81-F1
#
_cell.length_a   1.000
_cell.length_b   1.000
_cell.length_c   1.000
_cell.angle_alpha   90.00
_cell.angle_beta   90.00
_cell.angle_gamma   90.00
#
_symmetry.space_group_name_H-M   'P 1'
#
loop_
_entity.id
_entity.type
_entity.pdbx_description
1 polymer ?
#
loop_
_entity_poly.entity_id
_entity_poly.type
_entity_poly.pdbx_seq_one_letter_code
_entity_poly.pdbx_strand_id
1 'polypeptide(L)'
;MAASGGVLLTLVVTLAAGRVPAGANEPAASAVPVFVVDPFWPQPLPNNWLMGQAAGVAVDRRDHVWVVQRPRSLTDDERGATLKPPRSLCCAPAPPVMEFDTTGALVQAWGGPGASHPWPDSEHGIHVDDRDHVWLAGNGARDGMILKFTRDGKFVMKIGEPGVIGTDQDTRHLNRPAGLAVDPVTRELFVADGYGNHRVIVFDADTGSYKRHWGANGRPPGDATVKGFGNPVHCIRLSHDGLVYVCDRVNNRIQVFRK
;
A
#
# COMPACT_ATOMS: atom_id res chain seq x y z
N MET A 1 -51.68 81.56 3.75
CA MET A 1 -50.33 82.06 3.43
C MET A 1 -49.76 81.13 2.36
N ALA A 2 -49.22 81.72 1.30
CA ALA A 2 -49.01 81.09 -0.01
C ALA A 2 -47.95 79.97 0.00
N ALA A 3 -48.21 78.91 -0.77
CA ALA A 3 -47.21 77.92 -1.18
C ALA A 3 -47.09 77.93 -2.70
N SER A 4 -46.08 78.64 -3.20
CA SER A 4 -45.39 78.43 -4.48
C SER A 4 -44.71 77.06 -4.46
N GLY A 5 -44.76 76.20 -5.47
CA GLY A 5 -44.38 76.42 -6.87
C GLY A 5 -43.11 75.61 -7.15
N GLY A 6 -43.01 74.92 -8.29
CA GLY A 6 -41.72 74.36 -8.74
C GLY A 6 -41.81 72.99 -9.41
N VAL A 7 -41.59 73.00 -10.72
CA VAL A 7 -41.54 71.85 -11.64
C VAL A 7 -40.36 70.92 -11.31
N LEU A 8 -40.61 69.61 -11.27
CA LEU A 8 -39.60 68.57 -11.07
C LEU A 8 -39.02 68.13 -12.43
N LEU A 9 -37.73 68.38 -12.66
CA LEU A 9 -36.99 67.88 -13.81
C LEU A 9 -36.41 66.50 -13.45
N THR A 10 -36.95 65.43 -14.03
CA THR A 10 -36.49 64.05 -13.77
C THR A 10 -35.26 63.73 -14.63
N LEU A 11 -34.11 63.54 -13.99
CA LEU A 11 -32.89 63.05 -14.64
C LEU A 11 -32.96 61.51 -14.73
N VAL A 12 -33.17 60.95 -15.93
CA VAL A 12 -33.11 59.51 -16.15
C VAL A 12 -31.65 59.12 -16.38
N VAL A 13 -31.02 58.52 -15.36
CA VAL A 13 -29.71 57.88 -15.49
C VAL A 13 -29.92 56.44 -15.95
N THR A 14 -29.55 56.12 -17.19
CA THR A 14 -29.51 54.75 -17.71
C THR A 14 -28.34 53.97 -17.09
N LEU A 15 -28.63 53.05 -16.17
CA LEU A 15 -27.68 52.00 -15.80
C LEU A 15 -27.64 50.95 -16.92
N ALA A 16 -26.54 50.89 -17.66
CA ALA A 16 -26.25 49.77 -18.55
C ALA A 16 -25.94 48.52 -17.72
N ALA A 17 -26.82 47.52 -17.76
CA ALA A 17 -26.57 46.21 -17.18
C ALA A 17 -25.53 45.46 -18.01
N GLY A 18 -24.26 45.55 -17.63
CA GLY A 18 -23.20 44.70 -18.16
C GLY A 18 -23.45 43.25 -17.77
N ARG A 19 -23.79 42.39 -18.74
CA ARG A 19 -23.76 40.93 -18.57
C ARG A 19 -22.30 40.50 -18.51
N VAL A 20 -21.84 40.06 -17.34
CA VAL A 20 -20.61 39.28 -17.22
C VAL A 20 -20.88 37.91 -17.86
N PRO A 21 -20.13 37.48 -18.89
CA PRO A 21 -20.28 36.13 -19.38
C PRO A 21 -19.76 35.18 -18.29
N ALA A 22 -20.62 34.30 -17.80
CA ALA A 22 -20.23 33.19 -16.95
C ALA A 22 -19.47 32.17 -17.81
N GLY A 23 -18.23 32.48 -18.15
CA GLY A 23 -17.25 31.53 -18.65
C GLY A 23 -16.59 30.85 -17.47
N ALA A 24 -17.34 30.03 -16.73
CA ALA A 24 -16.72 29.05 -15.86
C ALA A 24 -16.10 27.98 -16.77
N ASN A 25 -14.79 28.06 -16.99
CA ASN A 25 -14.02 26.91 -17.44
C ASN A 25 -14.13 25.87 -16.32
N GLU A 26 -15.11 24.99 -16.40
CA GLU A 26 -15.01 23.72 -15.67
C GLU A 26 -13.76 23.01 -16.21
N PRO A 27 -12.80 22.62 -15.35
CA PRO A 27 -11.71 21.79 -15.80
C PRO A 27 -12.33 20.52 -16.37
N ALA A 28 -12.08 20.26 -17.66
CA ALA A 28 -12.54 19.05 -18.31
C ALA A 28 -12.19 17.87 -17.42
N ALA A 29 -13.20 17.09 -17.01
CA ALA A 29 -12.99 15.88 -16.24
C ALA A 29 -11.95 15.04 -16.98
N SER A 30 -10.77 14.89 -16.38
CA SER A 30 -9.71 14.05 -16.95
C SER A 30 -10.33 12.71 -17.29
N ALA A 31 -10.23 12.31 -18.56
CA ALA A 31 -10.67 10.99 -18.97
C ALA A 31 -10.03 9.95 -18.04
N VAL A 32 -10.83 8.98 -17.59
CA VAL A 32 -10.32 7.89 -16.75
C VAL A 32 -9.20 7.19 -17.54
N PRO A 33 -8.02 6.95 -16.95
CA PRO A 33 -6.93 6.28 -17.64
C PRO A 33 -7.38 4.90 -18.17
N VAL A 34 -7.03 4.61 -19.42
CA VAL A 34 -7.19 3.28 -20.02
C VAL A 34 -5.85 2.56 -19.95
N PHE A 35 -5.85 1.35 -19.42
CA PHE A 35 -4.64 0.54 -19.26
C PHE A 35 -4.56 -0.52 -20.36
N VAL A 36 -3.36 -0.74 -20.89
CA VAL A 36 -3.05 -1.84 -21.81
C VAL A 36 -1.91 -2.68 -21.21
N VAL A 37 -1.89 -3.96 -21.55
CA VAL A 37 -0.83 -4.86 -21.09
C VAL A 37 0.44 -4.58 -21.88
N ASP A 38 1.57 -4.44 -21.17
CA ASP A 38 2.89 -4.54 -21.77
C ASP A 38 3.40 -5.99 -21.63
N PRO A 39 3.46 -6.77 -22.71
CA PRO A 39 3.89 -8.16 -22.66
C PRO A 39 5.42 -8.33 -22.54
N PHE A 40 6.20 -7.24 -22.65
CA PHE A 40 7.67 -7.27 -22.58
C PHE A 40 8.20 -6.81 -21.22
N TRP A 41 7.31 -6.53 -20.29
CA TRP A 41 7.64 -6.13 -18.92
C TRP A 41 7.21 -7.23 -17.93
N PRO A 42 8.09 -7.68 -17.01
CA PRO A 42 9.51 -7.32 -16.90
C PRO A 42 10.36 -8.03 -17.95
N GLN A 43 11.60 -7.55 -18.14
CA GLN A 43 12.58 -8.23 -18.99
C GLN A 43 12.96 -9.61 -18.38
N PRO A 44 13.49 -10.55 -19.18
CA PRO A 44 13.94 -11.85 -18.68
C PRO A 44 14.92 -11.70 -17.51
N LEU A 45 14.67 -12.45 -16.44
CA LEU A 45 15.54 -12.44 -15.27
C LEU A 45 16.92 -13.06 -15.59
N PRO A 46 18.01 -12.55 -14.99
CA PRO A 46 19.33 -13.15 -15.13
C PRO A 46 19.41 -14.49 -14.37
N ASN A 47 20.55 -15.18 -14.49
CA ASN A 47 20.90 -16.36 -13.69
C ASN A 47 19.93 -17.55 -13.81
N ASN A 48 19.18 -17.67 -14.91
CA ASN A 48 18.12 -18.66 -15.09
C ASN A 48 17.12 -18.63 -13.92
N TRP A 49 16.84 -17.44 -13.41
CA TRP A 49 15.91 -17.25 -12.32
C TRP A 49 14.47 -17.31 -12.79
N LEU A 50 13.63 -17.87 -11.92
CA LEU A 50 12.19 -17.92 -12.09
C LEU A 50 11.51 -17.34 -10.85
N MET A 51 10.45 -16.57 -11.06
CA MET A 51 9.63 -16.02 -9.98
C MET A 51 8.57 -17.01 -9.56
N GLY A 52 8.42 -17.23 -8.26
CA GLY A 52 7.22 -17.85 -7.71
C GLY A 52 6.02 -16.91 -7.76
N GLN A 53 5.06 -17.12 -6.85
CA GLN A 53 3.89 -16.27 -6.73
C GLN A 53 4.32 -14.83 -6.40
N ALA A 54 4.01 -13.89 -7.28
CA ALA A 54 4.14 -12.46 -7.01
C ALA A 54 3.08 -12.08 -5.95
N ALA A 55 3.53 -11.82 -4.73
CA ALA A 55 2.65 -11.65 -3.57
C ALA A 55 2.29 -10.18 -3.33
N GLY A 56 3.22 -9.27 -3.61
CA GLY A 56 3.00 -7.84 -3.44
C GLY A 56 3.82 -7.02 -4.42
N VAL A 57 3.29 -5.84 -4.75
CA VAL A 57 3.94 -4.85 -5.61
C VAL A 57 3.92 -3.47 -4.96
N ALA A 58 4.97 -2.70 -5.18
CA ALA A 58 5.09 -1.30 -4.79
C ALA A 58 5.79 -0.51 -5.91
N VAL A 59 5.59 0.81 -5.91
CA VAL A 59 6.33 1.74 -6.76
C VAL A 59 7.01 2.74 -5.85
N ASP A 60 8.29 3.00 -6.08
CA ASP A 60 9.04 3.98 -5.31
C ASP A 60 9.08 5.34 -6.00
N ARG A 61 9.75 6.33 -5.38
CA ARG A 61 9.83 7.69 -5.91
C ARG A 61 10.65 7.86 -7.20
N ARG A 62 11.28 6.80 -7.72
CA ARG A 62 12.01 6.77 -9.00
C ARG A 62 11.17 6.11 -10.11
N ASP A 63 9.89 5.83 -9.84
CA ASP A 63 9.03 5.01 -10.69
C ASP A 63 9.55 3.58 -10.88
N HIS A 64 10.43 3.11 -10.00
CA HIS A 64 10.87 1.72 -10.02
C HIS A 64 9.80 0.83 -9.39
N VAL A 65 9.57 -0.33 -10.00
CA VAL A 65 8.61 -1.32 -9.53
C VAL A 65 9.33 -2.32 -8.65
N TRP A 66 8.79 -2.51 -7.45
CA TRP A 66 9.26 -3.49 -6.49
C TRP A 66 8.29 -4.64 -6.40
N VAL A 67 8.81 -5.86 -6.49
CA VAL A 67 8.04 -7.09 -6.35
C VAL A 67 8.56 -7.86 -5.15
N VAL A 68 7.66 -8.23 -4.24
CA VAL A 68 7.91 -9.33 -3.31
C VAL A 68 7.22 -10.58 -3.82
N GLN A 69 7.99 -11.65 -4.00
CA GLN A 69 7.53 -12.95 -4.47
C GLN A 69 7.81 -14.05 -3.45
N ARG A 70 7.23 -15.23 -3.68
CA ARG A 70 7.37 -16.43 -2.83
C ARG A 70 8.21 -17.49 -3.54
N PRO A 71 9.54 -17.52 -3.35
CA PRO A 71 10.39 -18.52 -4.01
C PRO A 71 9.97 -19.97 -3.74
N ARG A 72 9.41 -20.23 -2.55
CA ARG A 72 8.95 -21.55 -2.10
C ARG A 72 7.67 -22.03 -2.77
N SER A 73 6.99 -21.19 -3.56
CA SER A 73 5.83 -21.64 -4.32
C SER A 73 6.20 -22.37 -5.61
N LEU A 74 7.47 -22.37 -6.00
CA LEU A 74 7.94 -23.11 -7.16
C LEU A 74 7.91 -24.60 -6.91
N THR A 75 7.38 -25.32 -7.88
CA THR A 75 7.39 -26.78 -7.95
C THR A 75 8.80 -27.30 -8.22
N ASP A 76 9.00 -28.61 -8.03
CA ASP A 76 10.28 -29.27 -8.32
C ASP A 76 10.67 -29.17 -9.80
N ASP A 77 9.69 -29.17 -10.71
CA ASP A 77 9.94 -29.05 -12.15
C ASP A 77 10.37 -27.62 -12.53
N GLU A 78 9.84 -26.60 -11.85
CA GLU A 78 10.23 -25.20 -12.07
C GLU A 78 11.60 -24.89 -11.48
N ARG A 79 11.99 -25.55 -10.37
CA ARG A 79 13.29 -25.33 -9.70
C ARG A 79 14.32 -26.43 -9.97
N GLY A 80 14.18 -27.15 -11.08
CA GLY A 80 14.93 -28.38 -11.35
C GLY A 80 16.46 -28.25 -11.31
N ALA A 81 17.01 -27.06 -11.56
CA ALA A 81 18.45 -26.79 -11.44
C ALA A 81 18.97 -26.81 -9.99
N THR A 82 18.08 -26.65 -9.00
CA THR A 82 18.42 -26.61 -7.57
C THR A 82 18.26 -27.97 -6.87
N LEU A 83 17.70 -28.97 -7.56
CA LEU A 83 17.49 -30.31 -7.01
C LEU A 83 18.81 -31.09 -6.89
N LYS A 84 18.81 -32.15 -6.08
CA LYS A 84 19.95 -33.05 -5.88
C LYS A 84 19.56 -34.51 -6.18
N PRO A 85 20.00 -35.09 -7.32
CA PRO A 85 20.73 -34.46 -8.42
C PRO A 85 19.87 -33.43 -9.19
N PRO A 86 20.48 -32.46 -9.91
CA PRO A 86 19.73 -31.54 -10.77
C PRO A 86 18.97 -32.31 -11.85
N ARG A 87 17.72 -31.93 -12.10
CA ARG A 87 16.87 -32.56 -13.13
C ARG A 87 16.89 -31.82 -14.47
N SER A 88 17.37 -30.58 -14.49
CA SER A 88 17.37 -29.69 -15.65
C SER A 88 18.40 -28.57 -15.48
N LEU A 89 18.75 -27.90 -16.59
CA LEU A 89 19.67 -26.74 -16.59
C LEU A 89 19.02 -25.46 -16.03
N CYS A 90 17.69 -25.42 -15.97
CA CYS A 90 16.87 -24.34 -15.43
C CYS A 90 15.76 -24.95 -14.55
N CYS A 91 15.26 -24.30 -13.52
CA CYS A 91 15.59 -22.95 -13.09
C CYS A 91 15.94 -22.93 -11.61
N ALA A 92 16.36 -21.77 -11.12
CA ALA A 92 16.50 -21.50 -9.71
C ALA A 92 15.48 -20.42 -9.29
N PRO A 93 14.95 -20.46 -8.05
CA PRO A 93 14.11 -19.37 -7.57
C PRO A 93 14.90 -18.06 -7.50
N ALA A 94 14.34 -16.97 -8.01
CA ALA A 94 14.86 -15.62 -7.76
C ALA A 94 14.84 -15.29 -6.25
N PRO A 95 15.63 -14.31 -5.78
CA PRO A 95 15.45 -13.73 -4.45
C PRO A 95 14.01 -13.20 -4.25
N PRO A 96 13.49 -13.18 -3.00
CA PRO A 96 12.11 -12.78 -2.76
C PRO A 96 11.81 -11.31 -3.10
N VAL A 97 12.76 -10.40 -2.92
CA VAL A 97 12.56 -8.97 -3.19
C VAL A 97 13.35 -8.60 -4.44
N MET A 98 12.68 -7.98 -5.40
CA MET A 98 13.27 -7.52 -6.66
C MET A 98 12.82 -6.09 -6.95
N GLU A 99 13.77 -5.28 -7.43
CA GLU A 99 13.53 -3.92 -7.92
C GLU A 99 13.78 -3.90 -9.43
N PHE A 100 12.83 -3.35 -10.17
CA PHE A 100 12.88 -3.16 -11.62
C PHE A 100 12.80 -1.68 -11.95
N ASP A 101 13.57 -1.24 -12.94
CA ASP A 101 13.39 0.10 -13.49
C ASP A 101 12.13 0.20 -14.38
N THR A 102 11.88 1.39 -14.90
CA THR A 102 10.71 1.66 -15.76
C THR A 102 10.73 0.90 -17.08
N THR A 103 11.88 0.35 -17.49
CA THR A 103 12.02 -0.49 -18.69
C THR A 103 11.82 -1.98 -18.39
N GLY A 104 11.66 -2.35 -17.11
CA GLY A 104 11.54 -3.73 -16.66
C GLY A 104 12.86 -4.45 -16.50
N ALA A 105 13.99 -3.75 -16.58
CA ALA A 105 15.29 -4.34 -16.28
C ALA A 105 15.44 -4.51 -14.76
N LEU A 106 15.96 -5.66 -14.34
CA LEU A 106 16.23 -5.93 -12.93
C LEU A 106 17.40 -5.05 -12.44
N VAL A 107 17.13 -4.17 -11.47
CA VAL A 107 18.12 -3.29 -10.85
C VAL A 107 18.86 -4.00 -9.73
N GLN A 108 18.12 -4.70 -8.87
CA GLN A 108 18.68 -5.49 -7.77
C GLN A 108 17.69 -6.52 -7.25
N ALA A 109 18.20 -7.52 -6.55
CA ALA A 109 17.40 -8.53 -5.88
C ALA A 109 18.07 -8.99 -4.58
N TRP A 110 17.29 -9.17 -3.51
CA TRP A 110 17.80 -9.57 -2.20
C TRP A 110 16.72 -10.25 -1.35
N GLY A 111 17.11 -10.68 -0.14
CA GLY A 111 16.21 -11.20 0.88
C GLY A 111 16.16 -12.72 0.94
N GLY A 112 15.24 -13.22 1.75
CA GLY A 112 15.07 -14.64 2.03
C GLY A 112 15.45 -15.01 3.47
N PRO A 113 15.16 -16.26 3.89
CA PRO A 113 15.50 -16.73 5.22
C PRO A 113 17.03 -16.78 5.38
N GLY A 114 17.53 -16.17 6.45
CA GLY A 114 18.95 -16.13 6.80
C GLY A 114 19.15 -15.99 8.30
N ALA A 115 20.36 -16.29 8.79
CA ALA A 115 20.64 -16.27 10.23
C ALA A 115 20.68 -14.85 10.84
N SER A 116 20.86 -13.81 10.02
CA SER A 116 21.10 -12.43 10.47
C SER A 116 19.82 -11.65 10.82
N HIS A 117 18.65 -12.09 10.39
CA HIS A 117 17.37 -11.41 10.62
C HIS A 117 16.19 -12.36 10.45
N PRO A 118 15.03 -12.09 11.06
CA PRO A 118 13.82 -12.86 10.79
C PRO A 118 13.35 -12.68 9.34
N TRP A 119 12.55 -13.62 8.85
CA TRP A 119 11.95 -13.58 7.53
C TRP A 119 10.53 -14.15 7.57
N PRO A 120 9.58 -13.65 6.77
CA PRO A 120 8.24 -14.22 6.68
C PRO A 120 8.21 -15.71 6.31
N ASP A 121 7.37 -16.48 6.99
CA ASP A 121 7.00 -17.84 6.61
C ASP A 121 6.24 -17.86 5.29
N SER A 122 5.57 -16.78 4.89
CA SER A 122 5.02 -16.59 3.54
C SER A 122 4.94 -15.10 3.20
N GLU A 123 5.76 -14.66 2.25
CA GLU A 123 5.85 -13.26 1.83
C GLU A 123 4.49 -12.73 1.33
N HIS A 124 4.14 -11.49 1.65
CA HIS A 124 2.85 -10.92 1.27
C HIS A 124 2.93 -9.44 0.87
N GLY A 125 2.94 -8.54 1.87
CA GLY A 125 2.91 -7.10 1.63
C GLY A 125 4.31 -6.54 1.40
N ILE A 126 4.42 -5.59 0.47
CA ILE A 126 5.60 -4.74 0.28
C ILE A 126 5.17 -3.27 0.19
N HIS A 127 5.98 -2.38 0.76
CA HIS A 127 5.87 -0.94 0.60
C HIS A 127 7.27 -0.31 0.59
N VAL A 128 7.52 0.65 -0.28
CA VAL A 128 8.76 1.43 -0.28
C VAL A 128 8.42 2.85 0.14
N ASP A 129 9.00 3.31 1.24
CA ASP A 129 8.71 4.64 1.79
C ASP A 129 9.53 5.75 1.11
N ASP A 130 9.15 6.99 1.37
CA ASP A 130 9.81 8.21 0.87
C ASP A 130 11.27 8.34 1.29
N ARG A 131 11.74 7.54 2.25
CA ARG A 131 13.12 7.48 2.74
C ARG A 131 13.86 6.23 2.26
N ASP A 132 13.40 5.58 1.19
CA ASP A 132 14.01 4.38 0.60
C ASP A 132 14.00 3.14 1.50
N HIS A 133 13.18 3.12 2.55
CA HIS A 133 13.02 1.89 3.32
C HIS A 133 12.01 0.97 2.66
N VAL A 134 12.37 -0.31 2.60
CA VAL A 134 11.52 -1.37 2.10
C VAL A 134 10.89 -2.08 3.29
N TRP A 135 9.57 -2.01 3.35
CA TRP A 135 8.76 -2.63 4.38
C TRP A 135 8.13 -3.91 3.86
N LEU A 136 8.23 -4.99 4.64
CA LEU A 136 7.72 -6.30 4.28
C LEU A 136 6.75 -6.82 5.35
N ALA A 137 5.71 -7.51 4.89
CA ALA A 137 4.77 -8.24 5.72
C ALA A 137 4.61 -9.68 5.22
N GLY A 138 4.19 -10.56 6.14
CA GLY A 138 4.00 -11.98 5.89
C GLY A 138 2.62 -12.47 6.28
N ASN A 139 2.12 -13.50 5.60
CA ASN A 139 0.83 -14.12 5.89
C ASN A 139 0.91 -15.62 6.23
N GLY A 140 2.11 -16.14 6.48
CA GLY A 140 2.33 -17.50 6.98
C GLY A 140 1.78 -17.68 8.39
N ALA A 141 1.57 -18.92 8.83
CA ALA A 141 0.86 -19.21 10.08
C ALA A 141 1.50 -18.56 11.34
N ARG A 142 2.80 -18.25 11.29
CA ARG A 142 3.58 -17.67 12.39
C ARG A 142 4.05 -16.24 12.12
N ASP A 143 3.56 -15.61 11.05
CA ASP A 143 3.95 -14.26 10.67
C ASP A 143 3.23 -13.22 11.54
N GLY A 144 3.78 -13.00 12.73
CA GLY A 144 3.31 -12.01 13.71
C GLY A 144 4.06 -10.68 13.67
N MET A 145 4.76 -10.40 12.57
CA MET A 145 5.67 -9.27 12.44
C MET A 145 5.61 -8.58 11.07
N ILE A 146 6.12 -7.36 11.04
CA ILE A 146 6.51 -6.65 9.83
C ILE A 146 7.96 -6.21 9.97
N LEU A 147 8.64 -6.11 8.84
CA LEU A 147 10.08 -5.88 8.77
C LEU A 147 10.39 -4.63 7.96
N LYS A 148 11.39 -3.87 8.39
CA LYS A 148 11.91 -2.70 7.69
C LYS A 148 13.35 -2.97 7.27
N PHE A 149 13.66 -2.69 6.01
CA PHE A 149 14.98 -2.79 5.41
C PHE A 149 15.36 -1.45 4.78
N THR A 150 16.65 -1.24 4.62
CA THR A 150 17.19 -0.28 3.66
C THR A 150 16.91 -0.74 2.23
N ARG A 151 17.03 0.15 1.24
CA ARG A 151 16.89 -0.19 -0.19
C ARG A 151 17.80 -1.35 -0.61
N ASP A 152 19.01 -1.44 -0.08
CA ASP A 152 20.00 -2.49 -0.39
C ASP A 152 19.84 -3.75 0.48
N GLY A 153 18.71 -3.89 1.19
CA GLY A 153 18.35 -5.13 1.88
C GLY A 153 18.99 -5.33 3.26
N LYS A 154 19.63 -4.31 3.83
CA LYS A 154 20.09 -4.37 5.23
C LYS A 154 18.91 -4.20 6.17
N PHE A 155 18.76 -5.12 7.12
CA PHE A 155 17.73 -5.07 8.15
C PHE A 155 17.86 -3.83 9.03
N VAL A 156 16.74 -3.15 9.29
CA VAL A 156 16.67 -1.94 10.12
C VAL A 156 15.93 -2.22 11.40
N MET A 157 14.69 -2.70 11.32
CA MET A 157 13.89 -3.02 12.50
C MET A 157 12.75 -3.98 12.19
N LYS A 158 12.13 -4.50 13.25
CA LYS A 158 10.87 -5.25 13.22
C LYS A 158 9.85 -4.59 14.13
N ILE A 159 8.57 -4.74 13.79
CA ILE A 159 7.44 -4.47 14.69
C ILE A 159 6.68 -5.78 14.83
N GLY A 160 6.33 -6.15 16.06
CA GLY A 160 5.90 -7.52 16.41
C GLY A 160 7.07 -8.47 16.64
N GLU A 161 6.75 -9.76 16.81
CA GLU A 161 7.73 -10.80 17.11
C GLU A 161 7.48 -12.04 16.24
N PRO A 162 8.47 -12.55 15.50
CA PRO A 162 8.34 -13.78 14.73
C PRO A 162 7.88 -14.94 15.60
N GLY A 163 6.87 -15.70 15.16
CA GLY A 163 6.33 -16.80 15.95
C GLY A 163 5.29 -16.40 17.00
N VAL A 164 5.09 -15.11 17.27
CA VAL A 164 4.10 -14.64 18.24
C VAL A 164 3.00 -13.88 17.52
N ILE A 165 1.79 -14.44 17.52
CA ILE A 165 0.61 -13.80 16.92
C ILE A 165 -0.21 -13.08 17.99
N GLY A 166 -0.60 -11.85 17.69
CA GLY A 166 -1.47 -11.02 18.53
C GLY A 166 -2.95 -11.25 18.28
N THR A 167 -3.79 -10.70 19.16
CA THR A 167 -5.23 -10.56 18.94
C THR A 167 -5.56 -9.17 18.41
N ASP A 168 -6.82 -8.95 18.03
CA ASP A 168 -7.33 -7.66 17.57
C ASP A 168 -7.09 -6.49 18.54
N GLN A 169 -6.95 -6.76 19.85
CA GLN A 169 -6.70 -5.74 20.88
C GLN A 169 -5.21 -5.58 21.24
N ASP A 170 -4.34 -6.46 20.75
CA ASP A 170 -2.91 -6.46 21.09
C ASP A 170 -2.19 -5.28 20.41
N THR A 171 -1.57 -4.40 21.18
CA THR A 171 -0.90 -3.19 20.64
C THR A 171 0.55 -3.43 20.19
N ARG A 172 1.11 -4.63 20.43
CA ARG A 172 2.52 -4.97 20.19
C ARG A 172 2.70 -6.03 19.12
N HIS A 173 1.81 -7.02 19.05
CA HIS A 173 1.93 -8.14 18.13
C HIS A 173 0.92 -8.04 16.99
N LEU A 174 1.35 -8.47 15.81
CA LEU A 174 0.50 -8.57 14.63
C LEU A 174 0.03 -10.01 14.44
N ASN A 175 -0.91 -10.22 13.52
CA ASN A 175 -1.38 -11.54 13.15
C ASN A 175 -1.60 -11.60 11.65
N ARG A 176 -0.52 -11.95 10.95
CA ARG A 176 -0.47 -12.18 9.51
C ARG A 176 -0.85 -10.90 8.74
N PRO A 177 -0.07 -9.81 8.91
CA PRO A 177 -0.36 -8.54 8.26
C PRO A 177 -0.23 -8.65 6.73
N ALA A 178 -1.12 -7.95 6.02
CA ALA A 178 -1.27 -8.10 4.57
C ALA A 178 -0.74 -6.90 3.78
N GLY A 179 -0.95 -5.68 4.26
CA GLY A 179 -0.62 -4.45 3.54
C GLY A 179 -0.06 -3.35 4.45
N LEU A 180 0.79 -2.51 3.89
CA LEU A 180 1.54 -1.46 4.58
C LEU A 180 1.48 -0.16 3.77
N ALA A 181 1.41 0.98 4.45
CA ALA A 181 1.61 2.29 3.84
C ALA A 181 2.15 3.28 4.88
N VAL A 182 3.17 4.04 4.52
CA VAL A 182 3.73 5.10 5.36
C VAL A 182 3.24 6.45 4.87
N ASP A 183 2.74 7.28 5.79
CA ASP A 183 2.53 8.70 5.52
C ASP A 183 3.88 9.44 5.58
N PRO A 184 4.32 10.08 4.48
CA PRO A 184 5.64 10.72 4.43
C PRO A 184 5.74 11.95 5.35
N VAL A 185 4.62 12.62 5.65
CA VAL A 185 4.58 13.84 6.45
C VAL A 185 4.56 13.50 7.94
N THR A 186 3.63 12.64 8.36
CA THR A 186 3.41 12.35 9.78
C THR A 186 4.23 11.19 10.30
N ARG A 187 4.90 10.44 9.40
CA ARG A 187 5.62 9.20 9.68
C ARG A 187 4.74 8.13 10.30
N GLU A 188 3.45 8.15 9.99
CA GLU A 188 2.52 7.10 10.42
C GLU A 188 2.58 5.91 9.46
N LEU A 189 2.95 4.75 10.00
CA LEU A 189 2.85 3.47 9.32
C LEU A 189 1.47 2.86 9.59
N PHE A 190 0.65 2.79 8.56
CA PHE A 190 -0.64 2.13 8.58
C PHE A 190 -0.48 0.68 8.11
N VAL A 191 -1.04 -0.25 8.88
CA VAL A 191 -0.95 -1.69 8.61
C VAL A 191 -2.33 -2.32 8.56
N ALA A 192 -2.61 -3.00 7.46
CA ALA A 192 -3.73 -3.93 7.34
C ALA A 192 -3.35 -5.26 8.02
N ASP A 193 -3.68 -5.39 9.30
CA ASP A 193 -3.39 -6.58 10.11
C ASP A 193 -4.57 -7.54 10.03
N GLY A 194 -4.54 -8.43 9.01
CA GLY A 194 -5.77 -8.89 8.38
C GLY A 194 -6.00 -10.39 8.24
N TYR A 195 -4.97 -11.24 8.15
CA TYR A 195 -5.22 -12.67 7.94
C TYR A 195 -5.54 -13.44 9.22
N GLY A 196 -5.18 -12.92 10.38
CA GLY A 196 -5.66 -13.41 11.67
C GLY A 196 -6.42 -12.37 12.48
N ASN A 197 -6.08 -11.09 12.34
CA ASN A 197 -6.81 -9.97 12.94
C ASN A 197 -7.75 -9.31 11.92
N HIS A 198 -8.61 -8.41 12.41
CA HIS A 198 -9.63 -7.68 11.65
C HIS A 198 -9.57 -6.19 11.96
N ARG A 199 -8.38 -5.61 11.76
CA ARG A 199 -8.11 -4.21 12.11
C ARG A 199 -7.15 -3.51 11.14
N VAL A 200 -7.18 -2.19 11.22
CA VAL A 200 -6.05 -1.34 10.84
C VAL A 200 -5.31 -0.96 12.12
N ILE A 201 -4.01 -1.16 12.16
CA ILE A 201 -3.14 -0.74 13.26
C ILE A 201 -2.08 0.24 12.76
N VAL A 202 -1.80 1.27 13.56
CA VAL A 202 -0.92 2.37 13.19
C VAL A 202 0.24 2.44 14.17
N PHE A 203 1.44 2.49 13.60
CA PHE A 203 2.69 2.68 14.31
C PHE A 203 3.39 3.96 13.85
N ASP A 204 4.35 4.42 14.62
CA ASP A 204 5.35 5.38 14.17
C ASP A 204 6.39 4.63 13.31
N ALA A 205 6.60 5.09 12.08
CA ALA A 205 7.44 4.42 11.08
C ALA A 205 8.94 4.48 11.39
N ASP A 206 9.36 5.37 12.29
CA ASP A 206 10.77 5.58 12.62
C ASP A 206 11.16 4.83 13.90
N THR A 207 10.26 4.79 14.88
CA THR A 207 10.49 4.17 16.20
C THR A 207 9.81 2.81 16.38
N GLY A 208 8.79 2.51 15.58
CA GLY A 208 7.94 1.33 15.73
C GLY A 208 6.93 1.42 16.88
N SER A 209 6.79 2.59 17.50
CA SER A 209 5.87 2.79 18.63
C SER A 209 4.42 2.71 18.18
N TYR A 210 3.59 1.99 18.94
CA TYR A 210 2.15 1.95 18.71
C TYR A 210 1.51 3.34 18.84
N LYS A 211 0.57 3.67 17.95
CA LYS A 211 -0.20 4.92 18.01
C LYS A 211 -1.69 4.67 18.27
N ARG A 212 -2.34 3.92 17.38
CA ARG A 212 -3.79 3.63 17.44
C ARG A 212 -4.15 2.42 16.58
N HIS A 213 -5.36 1.88 16.77
CA HIS A 213 -5.95 0.90 15.86
C HIS A 213 -7.47 1.00 15.86
N TRP A 214 -8.11 0.49 14.80
CA TRP A 214 -9.56 0.43 14.66
C TRP A 214 -9.99 -0.77 13.80
N GLY A 215 -11.22 -1.23 14.01
CA GLY A 215 -11.93 -2.21 13.18
C GLY A 215 -12.81 -1.54 12.12
N ALA A 216 -13.73 -2.30 11.53
CA ALA A 216 -14.57 -1.77 10.44
C ALA A 216 -15.42 -0.57 10.88
N ASN A 217 -15.67 0.33 9.92
CA ASN A 217 -16.45 1.55 10.10
C ASN A 217 -15.90 2.49 11.18
N GLY A 218 -14.61 2.36 11.53
CA GLY A 218 -13.94 3.18 12.53
C GLY A 218 -14.32 2.81 13.97
N ARG A 219 -14.96 1.66 14.17
CA ARG A 219 -15.32 1.13 15.48
C ARG A 219 -14.15 0.38 16.11
N PRO A 220 -14.17 0.10 17.42
CA PRO A 220 -13.22 -0.84 18.01
C PRO A 220 -13.25 -2.20 17.28
N PRO A 221 -12.11 -2.90 17.13
CA PRO A 221 -12.11 -4.24 16.57
C PRO A 221 -13.07 -5.18 17.34
N GLY A 222 -13.85 -5.97 16.61
CA GLY A 222 -14.82 -6.91 17.20
C GLY A 222 -16.13 -6.28 17.68
N ASP A 223 -16.39 -4.99 17.44
CA ASP A 223 -17.68 -4.37 17.74
C ASP A 223 -18.84 -5.08 17.01
N ALA A 224 -19.69 -5.75 17.77
CA ALA A 224 -20.80 -6.55 17.27
C ALA A 224 -21.98 -5.70 16.71
N THR A 225 -21.97 -4.38 16.91
CA THR A 225 -23.03 -3.49 16.41
C THR A 225 -22.91 -3.17 14.92
N VAL A 226 -21.75 -3.48 14.33
CA VAL A 226 -21.47 -3.25 12.91
C VAL A 226 -20.97 -4.50 12.23
N LYS A 227 -21.13 -4.56 10.90
CA LYS A 227 -20.43 -5.58 10.11
C LYS A 227 -18.92 -5.32 10.13
N GLY A 228 -18.21 -6.19 10.84
CA GLY A 228 -16.75 -6.20 10.95
C GLY A 228 -16.02 -6.28 9.61
N PHE A 229 -14.70 -6.09 9.65
CA PHE A 229 -13.88 -6.43 8.50
C PHE A 229 -13.95 -7.94 8.28
N GLY A 230 -13.95 -8.36 7.02
CA GLY A 230 -13.81 -9.75 6.66
C GLY A 230 -12.35 -10.18 6.66
N ASN A 231 -12.11 -11.49 6.68
CA ASN A 231 -10.76 -12.02 6.61
C ASN A 231 -10.34 -12.24 5.15
N PRO A 232 -9.30 -11.58 4.63
CA PRO A 232 -8.45 -10.60 5.30
C PRO A 232 -8.84 -9.13 5.09
N VAL A 233 -8.47 -8.29 6.06
CA VAL A 233 -8.12 -6.88 5.80
C VAL A 233 -6.84 -6.90 4.96
N HIS A 234 -6.97 -6.73 3.65
CA HIS A 234 -5.95 -7.23 2.73
C HIS A 234 -4.95 -6.18 2.25
N CYS A 235 -5.40 -4.93 2.12
CA CYS A 235 -4.60 -3.86 1.53
C CYS A 235 -4.86 -2.56 2.27
N ILE A 236 -3.88 -1.65 2.19
CA ILE A 236 -4.01 -0.28 2.64
C ILE A 236 -3.29 0.66 1.67
N ARG A 237 -3.93 1.79 1.36
CA ARG A 237 -3.38 2.85 0.50
C ARG A 237 -3.72 4.21 1.09
N LEU A 238 -2.76 5.11 1.02
CA LEU A 238 -2.92 6.50 1.43
C LEU A 238 -3.05 7.36 0.18
N SER A 239 -3.98 8.29 0.20
CA SER A 239 -4.08 9.34 -0.81
C SER A 239 -3.48 10.65 -0.32
N HIS A 240 -3.23 11.55 -1.27
CA HIS A 240 -2.71 12.89 -0.99
C HIS A 240 -3.73 13.81 -0.30
N ASP A 241 -5.02 13.53 -0.40
CA ASP A 241 -6.11 14.29 0.25
C ASP A 241 -6.40 13.83 1.69
N GLY A 242 -5.53 13.00 2.28
CA GLY A 242 -5.62 12.61 3.69
C GLY A 242 -6.56 11.44 3.96
N LEU A 243 -6.94 10.68 2.93
CA LEU A 243 -7.76 9.48 3.08
C LEU A 243 -6.92 8.21 3.18
N VAL A 244 -7.48 7.22 3.86
CA VAL A 244 -6.94 5.87 4.04
C VAL A 244 -7.93 4.88 3.43
N TYR A 245 -7.54 4.21 2.35
CA TYR A 245 -8.34 3.20 1.67
C TYR A 245 -7.93 1.81 2.14
N VAL A 246 -8.88 1.02 2.59
CA VAL A 246 -8.64 -0.30 3.17
C VAL A 246 -9.45 -1.35 2.42
N CYS A 247 -8.78 -2.38 1.89
CA CYS A 247 -9.44 -3.49 1.20
C CYS A 247 -10.02 -4.49 2.20
N ASP A 248 -11.34 -4.60 2.24
CA ASP A 248 -12.08 -5.59 3.02
C ASP A 248 -12.48 -6.75 2.08
N ARG A 249 -11.54 -7.69 1.89
CA ARG A 249 -11.51 -8.57 0.72
C ARG A 249 -12.76 -9.41 0.55
N VAL A 250 -13.12 -10.20 1.56
CA VAL A 250 -14.26 -11.13 1.46
C VAL A 250 -15.62 -10.42 1.54
N ASN A 251 -15.64 -9.17 1.99
CA ASN A 251 -16.83 -8.33 1.94
C ASN A 251 -16.97 -7.56 0.62
N ASN A 252 -16.05 -7.74 -0.34
CA ASN A 252 -16.05 -7.10 -1.65
C ASN A 252 -16.23 -5.57 -1.57
N ARG A 253 -15.56 -4.93 -0.61
CA ARG A 253 -15.66 -3.47 -0.41
C ARG A 253 -14.31 -2.83 -0.11
N ILE A 254 -14.24 -1.54 -0.40
CA ILE A 254 -13.22 -0.65 0.15
C ILE A 254 -13.87 0.19 1.24
N GLN A 255 -13.24 0.28 2.40
CA GLN A 255 -13.61 1.26 3.41
C GLN A 255 -12.62 2.42 3.39
N VAL A 256 -13.15 3.63 3.50
CA VAL A 256 -12.38 4.86 3.41
C VAL A 256 -12.44 5.58 4.75
N PHE A 257 -11.28 5.89 5.31
CA PHE A 257 -11.13 6.60 6.58
C PHE A 257 -10.38 7.91 6.35
N ARG A 258 -10.39 8.78 7.36
CA ARG A 258 -9.47 9.91 7.44
C ARG A 258 -8.27 9.51 8.29
N LYS A 259 -7.08 9.95 7.90
CA LYS A 259 -5.85 9.76 8.68
C LYS A 259 -5.99 10.35 10.07
#